data_AF-A0A496QCL0-F1
#
_entry.id   AF-A0A496QCL0-F1
#
_cell.length_a   1.000
_cell.length_b   1.000
_cell.length_c   1.000
_cell.angle_alpha   90.00
_cell.angle_beta   90.00
_cell.angle_gamma   90.00
#
_symmetry.space_group_name_H-M   'P 1'
#
loop_
_entity.id
_entity.type
_entity.pdbx_description
1 polymer ?
#
loop_
_entity_poly.entity_id
_entity_poly.type
_entity_poly.pdbx_seq_one_letter_code
_entity_poly.pdbx_strand_id
1 'polypeptide(L)'
;MYFKVSRDPVYTEIYLYPLEILFMDTRPVQRLKFLSQRAGAESVYPGATHTRLSHSMGTMHIAGMYATHLFPGDPGKGRILRL
;
A
#
# COMPACT_ATOMS: atom_id res chain seq x y z
N MET A 1 -18.24 -0.10 -1.49
CA MET A 1 -18.11 1.11 -0.66
C MET A 1 -16.73 1.08 -0.01
N TYR A 2 -15.88 2.04 -0.35
CA TYR A 2 -14.55 2.23 0.26
C TYR A 2 -14.70 3.06 1.54
N PHE A 3 -13.81 2.89 2.52
CA PHE A 3 -13.95 3.53 3.83
C PHE A 3 -12.90 4.61 4.07
N LYS A 4 -11.75 4.54 3.40
CA LYS A 4 -10.69 5.54 3.48
C LYS A 4 -9.93 5.65 2.15
N VAL A 5 -9.40 6.84 1.88
CA VAL A 5 -8.51 7.10 0.76
C VAL A 5 -7.16 7.55 1.31
N SER A 6 -6.09 6.90 0.87
CA SER A 6 -4.72 7.37 1.08
C SER A 6 -4.27 8.14 -0.16
N ARG A 7 -3.78 9.36 0.02
CA ARG A 7 -3.13 10.13 -1.05
C ARG A 7 -1.72 9.59 -1.23
N ASP A 8 -1.40 9.17 -2.44
CA ASP A 8 -0.11 8.59 -2.79
C ASP A 8 0.53 9.39 -3.95
N PRO A 9 1.83 9.72 -3.89
CA PRO A 9 2.48 10.52 -4.93
C PRO A 9 2.67 9.78 -6.26
N VAL A 10 2.59 8.44 -6.26
CA VAL A 10 2.73 7.61 -7.47
C VAL A 10 1.35 7.26 -8.04
N TYR A 11 0.41 6.86 -7.18
CA TYR A 11 -0.91 6.37 -7.61
C TYR A 11 -2.06 7.38 -7.45
N THR A 12 -1.79 8.58 -6.95
CA THR A 12 -2.76 9.65 -6.62
C THR A 12 -3.71 9.28 -5.47
N GLU A 13 -4.50 8.22 -5.64
CA GLU A 13 -5.48 7.73 -4.68
C GLU A 13 -5.38 6.21 -4.52
N ILE A 14 -5.09 5.75 -3.31
CA ILE A 14 -5.19 4.36 -2.92
C ILE A 14 -6.43 4.22 -2.04
N TYR A 15 -7.46 3.56 -2.57
CA TYR A 15 -8.67 3.23 -1.82
C TYR A 15 -8.44 2.06 -0.88
N LEU A 16 -8.92 2.19 0.36
CA LEU A 16 -8.77 1.21 1.43
C LEU A 16 -10.12 0.66 1.89
N TYR A 17 -10.19 -0.66 2.02
CA TYR A 17 -11.32 -1.39 2.62
C TYR A 17 -11.14 -1.53 4.15
N PRO A 18 -12.22 -1.82 4.92
CA PRO A 18 -12.13 -1.90 6.38
C PRO A 18 -11.09 -2.88 6.89
N LEU A 19 -10.99 -4.05 6.26
CA LEU A 19 -10.03 -5.08 6.66
C LEU A 19 -8.58 -4.66 6.42
N GLU A 20 -8.32 -3.97 5.30
CA GLU A 20 -7.01 -3.40 5.00
C GLU A 20 -6.62 -2.32 6.01
N ILE A 21 -7.57 -1.48 6.43
CA ILE A 21 -7.35 -0.46 7.46
C ILE A 21 -7.01 -1.11 8.81
N LEU A 22 -7.80 -2.11 9.23
CA LEU A 22 -7.55 -2.85 10.47
C LEU A 22 -6.18 -3.53 10.46
N PHE A 23 -5.80 -4.16 9.35
CA PHE A 23 -4.49 -4.76 9.16
C PHE A 23 -3.37 -3.71 9.21
N MET A 24 -3.55 -2.60 8.50
CA MET A 24 -2.58 -1.50 8.47
C MET A 24 -2.36 -0.89 9.85
N ASP A 25 -3.38 -0.77 10.68
CA ASP A 25 -3.30 -0.18 12.01
C ASP A 25 -2.65 -1.09 13.07
N THR A 26 -2.22 -2.30 12.68
CA THR A 26 -1.46 -3.19 13.55
C THR A 26 -0.02 -2.69 13.78
N ARG A 27 0.54 -2.97 14.97
CA ARG A 27 1.93 -2.59 15.31
C ARG A 27 2.98 -3.09 14.31
N PRO A 28 2.93 -4.35 13.81
CA PRO A 28 3.91 -4.83 12.84
C PRO A 28 3.92 -4.03 11.53
N VAL A 29 2.75 -3.61 11.04
CA VAL A 29 2.64 -2.83 9.80
C VAL A 29 3.01 -1.37 10.05
N GLN A 30 2.54 -0.77 11.15
CA GLN A 30 2.88 0.61 11.51
C GLN A 30 4.38 0.82 11.73
N ARG A 31 5.12 -0.21 12.15
CA ARG A 31 6.60 -0.17 12.23
C ARG A 31 7.24 0.20 10.89
N LEU A 32 6.64 -0.16 9.76
CA LEU A 32 7.17 0.13 8.42
C LEU A 32 7.26 1.63 8.13
N LYS A 33 6.56 2.49 8.89
CA LYS A 33 6.70 3.97 8.83
C LYS A 33 8.10 4.46 9.17
N PHE A 34 8.86 3.66 9.91
CA PHE A 34 10.18 4.04 10.42
C PHE A 34 11.31 3.26 9.75
N LEU A 35 11.00 2.51 8.69
CA LEU A 35 11.98 1.78 7.90
C LEU A 35 12.13 2.47 6.55
N SER A 36 13.31 3.05 6.31
CA SER A 36 13.66 3.58 4.99
C SER A 36 13.53 2.48 3.94
N GLN A 37 12.99 2.83 2.77
CA GLN A 37 12.96 1.91 1.65
C GLN A 37 14.38 1.57 1.18
N ARG A 38 15.29 2.55 1.19
CA ARG A 38 16.69 2.45 0.73
C ARG A 38 17.60 3.00 1.83
N ALA A 39 17.93 2.17 2.81
CA ALA A 39 18.70 2.58 3.98
C ALA A 39 20.01 3.29 3.60
N GLY A 40 20.20 4.52 4.08
CA GLY A 40 21.39 5.33 3.83
C GLY A 40 21.41 6.01 2.46
N ALA A 41 20.47 5.73 1.56
CA ALA A 41 20.43 6.41 0.27
C ALA A 41 20.12 7.90 0.42
N GLU A 42 19.45 8.30 1.50
CA GLU A 42 19.18 9.69 1.85
C GLU A 42 20.45 10.56 1.99
N SER A 43 21.61 9.96 2.29
CA SER A 43 22.87 10.72 2.42
C SER A 43 23.46 11.14 1.06
N VAL A 44 23.10 10.44 -0.01
CA VAL A 44 23.52 10.74 -1.40
C VAL A 44 22.38 11.38 -2.18
N TYR A 45 21.16 10.91 -1.94
CA TYR A 45 19.93 11.32 -2.60
C TYR A 45 18.96 11.87 -1.54
N PRO A 46 18.98 13.18 -1.24
CA PRO A 46 18.18 13.74 -0.14
C PRO A 46 16.67 13.59 -0.33
N GLY A 47 16.19 13.31 -1.55
CA GLY A 47 14.79 12.98 -1.83
C GLY A 47 14.40 11.52 -1.53
N ALA A 48 15.33 10.64 -1.17
CA ALA A 48 15.08 9.23 -0.89
C ALA A 48 14.47 9.00 0.51
N THR A 49 13.53 9.85 0.93
CA THR A 49 12.90 9.86 2.27
C THR A 49 11.74 8.88 2.43
N HIS A 50 11.41 8.13 1.37
CA HIS A 50 10.30 7.20 1.32
C HIS A 50 10.51 5.99 2.23
N THR A 51 9.42 5.50 2.80
CA THR A 51 9.43 4.41 3.79
C THR A 51 8.87 3.13 3.20
N ARG A 52 9.14 2.00 3.87
CA ARG A 52 8.57 0.70 3.51
C ARG A 52 7.04 0.72 3.56
N LEU A 53 6.43 1.52 4.45
CA LEU A 53 4.96 1.58 4.52
C LEU A 53 4.36 2.12 3.22
N SER A 54 4.82 3.27 2.73
CA SER A 54 4.27 3.86 1.49
C SER A 54 4.46 2.92 0.31
N HIS A 55 5.61 2.25 0.25
CA HIS A 55 5.86 1.25 -0.78
C HIS A 55 4.91 0.04 -0.68
N SER A 56 4.72 -0.53 0.51
CA SER A 56 3.81 -1.67 0.73
C SER A 56 2.36 -1.33 0.37
N MET A 57 1.88 -0.13 0.68
CA MET A 57 0.54 0.33 0.25
C MET A 57 0.44 0.39 -1.28
N GLY A 58 1.47 0.87 -1.96
CA GLY A 58 1.56 0.84 -3.43
C GLY A 58 1.54 -0.58 -4.00
N THR A 59 2.26 -1.52 -3.38
CA THR A 59 2.24 -2.93 -3.79
C THR A 59 0.85 -3.55 -3.65
N MET A 60 0.18 -3.31 -2.51
CA MET A 60 -1.22 -3.73 -2.32
C MET A 60 -2.14 -3.13 -3.39
N HIS A 61 -1.97 -1.86 -3.71
CA HIS A 61 -2.77 -1.19 -4.74
C HIS A 61 -2.61 -1.90 -6.10
N ILE A 62 -1.37 -2.15 -6.53
CA ILE A 62 -1.09 -2.87 -7.77
C ILE A 62 -1.63 -4.30 -7.72
N ALA A 63 -1.47 -5.03 -6.61
CA ALA A 63 -1.97 -6.40 -6.48
C ALA A 63 -3.49 -6.44 -6.71
N GLY A 64 -4.23 -5.45 -6.20
CA GLY A 64 -5.65 -5.28 -6.47
C GLY A 64 -5.96 -5.01 -7.94
N MET A 65 -5.21 -4.10 -8.57
CA MET A 65 -5.37 -3.84 -10.02
C MET A 65 -5.07 -5.10 -10.85
N TYR A 66 -4.03 -5.86 -10.48
CA TYR A 66 -3.71 -7.10 -11.16
C TYR A 66 -4.84 -8.13 -10.99
N ALA A 67 -5.39 -8.24 -9.79
CA ALA A 67 -6.50 -9.13 -9.51
C ALA A 67 -7.77 -8.79 -10.31
N THR A 68 -8.06 -7.51 -10.59
CA THR A 68 -9.22 -7.15 -11.44
C THR A 68 -9.04 -7.62 -12.88
N HIS A 69 -7.81 -7.73 -13.36
CA HIS A 69 -7.51 -8.27 -14.69
C HIS A 69 -7.54 -9.80 -14.71
N LEU A 70 -7.08 -10.46 -13.64
CA LEU A 70 -7.11 -11.92 -13.53
C LEU A 70 -8.50 -12.50 -13.29
N PHE A 71 -9.33 -11.81 -12.49
CA PHE A 71 -10.64 -12.29 -12.06
C PHE A 71 -11.73 -11.25 -12.38
N PRO A 72 -12.01 -11.01 -13.67
CA PRO A 72 -13.05 -10.07 -14.06
C PRO A 72 -14.41 -10.50 -13.49
N GLY A 73 -15.10 -9.58 -12.81
CA GLY A 73 -16.42 -9.84 -12.21
C GLY A 73 -16.41 -10.51 -10.83
N ASP A 74 -15.25 -10.85 -10.27
CA ASP A 74 -15.13 -11.42 -8.91
C ASP A 74 -14.36 -10.46 -7.97
N PRO A 75 -15.06 -9.49 -7.36
CA PRO A 75 -14.45 -8.56 -6.42
C PRO A 75 -14.01 -9.23 -5.11
N GLY A 76 -14.48 -10.45 -4.82
CA GLY A 76 -14.06 -11.21 -3.63
C GLY A 76 -12.61 -11.64 -3.74
N LYS A 77 -12.24 -12.27 -4.87
CA LYS A 77 -10.84 -12.64 -5.17
C LYS A 77 -9.93 -11.42 -5.26
N GLY A 78 -10.44 -10.32 -5.80
CA GLY A 78 -9.75 -9.03 -5.83
C GLY A 78 -9.34 -8.51 -4.44
N ARG A 79 -10.20 -8.68 -3.44
CA ARG A 79 -9.93 -8.23 -2.07
C ARG A 79 -8.96 -9.14 -1.32
N ILE A 80 -8.99 -10.44 -1.58
CA ILE A 80 -8.08 -11.41 -0.94
C ILE A 80 -6.63 -11.13 -1.35
N LEU A 81 -6.39 -10.84 -2.63
CA LEU A 81 -5.04 -10.58 -3.15
C LEU A 81 -4.41 -9.25 -2.69
N ARG A 82 -5.18 -8.39 -2.02
CA ARG A 82 -4.72 -7.10 -1.51
C ARG A 82 -4.24 -7.18 -0.05
N LEU A 83 -4.48 -8.29 0.65
CA LEU A 83 -4.05 -8.53 2.03
C LEU A 83 -2.83 -9.46 2.05
#